data_AF-A0A645H7N7-F1
#
_entry.id   AF-A0A645H7N7-F1
#
_cell.length_a   1.000
_cell.length_b   1.000
_cell.length_c   1.000
_cell.angle_alpha   90.00
_cell.angle_beta   90.00
_cell.angle_gamma   90.00
#
_symmetry.space_group_name_H-M   'P 1'
#
loop_
_entity.id
_entity.type
_entity.pdbx_description
1 polymer ?
#
loop_
_entity_poly.entity_id
_entity_poly.type
_entity_poly.pdbx_seq_one_letter_code
_entity_poly.pdbx_strand_id
1 'polypeptide(L)' 'MTKVTVSFKKTTRDMRLYTLVMAMEEKSEFMKDALEFFERYRSYEPEIDMLIKKLEQERVLSLDKKA' A
#
# COMPACT_ATOMS: atom_id res chain seq x y z
N MET A 1 17.16 15.92 10.98
CA MET A 1 16.08 15.35 10.16
C MET A 1 15.63 16.36 9.12
N THR A 2 15.48 15.93 7.88
CA THR A 2 14.93 16.76 6.80
C THR A 2 13.45 16.99 7.05
N LYS A 3 13.00 18.25 7.04
CA LYS A 3 11.58 18.58 7.12
C LYS A 3 10.97 18.51 5.72
N VAL A 4 9.84 17.84 5.59
CA VAL A 4 9.11 17.72 4.32
C VAL A 4 7.73 18.35 4.51
N THR A 5 7.39 19.27 3.62
CA THR A 5 6.05 19.87 3.60
C THR A 5 5.10 18.93 2.86
N VAL A 6 3.98 18.60 3.49
CA VAL A 6 2.93 17.76 2.89
C VAL A 6 1.68 18.59 2.66
N SER A 7 0.97 18.31 1.58
CA SER A 7 -0.29 18.96 1.23
C SER A 7 -1.36 17.92 0.92
N PHE A 8 -2.60 18.23 1.28
CA PHE A 8 -3.77 17.41 1.02
C PHE A 8 -4.50 17.97 -0.20
N LYS A 9 -5.07 17.10 -1.04
CA LYS A 9 -5.86 17.60 -2.17
C LYS A 9 -7.16 18.21 -1.64
N LYS A 10 -7.74 19.13 -2.40
CA LYS A 10 -8.99 19.80 -2.02
C LYS A 10 -10.22 18.95 -2.37
N THR A 11 -10.25 17.70 -1.91
CA THR A 11 -11.41 16.81 -2.04
C THR A 11 -12.10 16.66 -0.68
N THR A 12 -13.40 16.34 -0.68
CA THR A 12 -14.15 16.15 0.58
C THR A 12 -13.52 15.06 1.47
N ARG A 13 -12.99 14.00 0.86
CA ARG A 13 -12.29 12.91 1.56
C ARG A 13 -10.99 13.41 2.18
N ASP A 14 -10.16 14.10 1.40
CA ASP A 14 -8.84 14.55 1.85
C ASP A 14 -8.94 15.65 2.92
N MET A 15 -9.95 16.53 2.83
CA MET A 15 -10.18 17.55 3.86
C MET A 15 -10.66 16.94 5.19
N ARG A 16 -11.44 15.85 5.15
CA ARG A 16 -11.79 15.09 6.37
C ARG A 16 -10.55 14.47 6.99
N LEU A 17 -9.71 13.82 6.17
CA LEU A 17 -8.44 13.24 6.63
C LEU A 17 -7.52 14.32 7.22
N TYR A 18 -7.36 15.46 6.53
CA TYR A 18 -6.61 16.60 7.03
C TYR A 18 -7.09 17.04 8.41
N THR A 19 -8.40 17.20 8.58
CA THR A 19 -8.98 17.64 9.86
C THR A 19 -8.67 16.64 10.98
N LEU A 20 -8.77 15.34 10.70
CA LEU A 20 -8.42 14.28 11.64
C LEU A 20 -6.94 14.32 12.02
N VAL A 21 -6.05 14.43 11.03
CA VAL A 21 -4.60 14.47 11.26
C VAL A 21 -4.22 15.72 12.04
N MET A 22 -4.80 16.88 11.73
CA MET A 22 -4.48 18.12 12.44
C MET A 22 -4.96 18.13 13.90
N ALA A 23 -5.97 17.32 14.23
CA ALA A 23 -6.42 17.11 15.61
C ALA A 23 -5.51 16.17 16.43
N MET A 24 -4.63 15.40 15.80
CA MET A 24 -3.69 14.51 16.47
C MET A 24 -2.52 15.29 17.08
N GLU A 25 -2.03 14.82 18.23
CA GLU A 25 -0.82 15.37 18.85
C GLU A 25 0.41 15.06 17.97
N GLU A 26 0.58 13.79 17.58
CA GLU A 26 1.73 13.29 16.81
C GLU A 26 1.47 13.16 15.29
N LYS A 27 1.25 14.31 14.65
CA LYS A 27 0.93 14.39 13.21
C LYS A 27 2.02 13.76 12.32
N SER A 28 3.28 13.99 12.68
CA SER A 28 4.43 13.47 11.93
C SER A 28 4.52 11.96 11.98
N GLU A 29 4.14 11.35 13.11
CA GLU A 29 4.21 9.91 13.29
C GLU A 29 3.14 9.22 12.44
N PHE A 30 1.91 9.75 12.48
CA PHE A 30 0.85 9.31 11.58
C PHE A 30 1.28 9.33 10.10
N MET A 31 1.94 10.40 9.66
CA MET A 31 2.39 10.51 8.27
C MET A 31 3.48 9.48 7.93
N LYS A 32 4.38 9.15 8.86
CA LYS A 32 5.39 8.11 8.66
C LYS A 32 4.73 6.74 8.54
N ASP A 33 3.84 6.40 9.45
CA ASP A 33 3.15 5.11 9.46
C ASP A 33 2.32 4.91 8.19
N ALA A 34 1.62 5.96 7.75
CA ALA A 34 0.83 5.92 6.52
C ALA A 34 1.70 5.69 5.27
N LEU A 35 2.86 6.35 5.20
CA LEU A 35 3.82 6.17 4.10
C LEU A 35 4.45 4.77 4.13
N GLU A 36 4.84 4.29 5.31
CA GLU A 36 5.42 2.97 5.48
C GLU A 36 4.41 1.87 5.13
N PHE A 37 3.15 2.03 5.53
CA PHE A 37 2.05 1.16 5.11
C PHE A 37 1.87 1.16 3.60
N PHE A 38 1.86 2.33 2.97
CA PHE A 38 1.71 2.45 1.51
C PHE A 38 2.86 1.76 0.76
N GLU A 39 4.10 2.01 1.16
CA GLU A 39 5.26 1.37 0.53
C GLU A 39 5.26 -0.14 0.73
N ARG A 40 4.95 -0.64 1.94
CA ARG A 40 4.79 -2.08 2.18
C ARG A 40 3.71 -2.68 1.30
N TYR A 41 2.53 -2.06 1.25
CA TYR A 41 1.44 -2.55 0.40
C TYR A 41 1.86 -2.61 -1.06
N ARG A 42 2.53 -1.56 -1.55
CA ARG A 42 3.04 -1.47 -2.92
C ARG A 42 4.14 -2.50 -3.21
N SER A 43 4.95 -2.90 -2.22
CA SER A 43 5.95 -3.95 -2.41
C SER A 43 5.33 -5.36 -2.46
N TYR A 44 4.24 -5.59 -1.72
CA TYR A 44 3.59 -6.91 -1.70
C TYR A 44 2.75 -7.19 -2.95
N GLU A 45 2.18 -6.17 -3.58
CA GLU A 45 1.31 -6.35 -4.76
C GLU A 45 2.03 -7.07 -5.92
N PRO A 46 3.26 -6.70 -6.34
CA PRO A 46 4.03 -7.46 -7.33
C PRO A 46 4.40 -8.89 -6.90
N GLU A 47 4.72 -9.09 -5.62
CA GLU A 47 5.10 -10.42 -5.09
C GLU A 47 3.91 -11.38 -5.09
N ILE A 48 2.73 -10.89 -4.71
CA ILE A 48 1.48 -11.64 -4.76
C ILE A 48 1.12 -11.99 -6.20
N ASP A 49 1.22 -11.03 -7.13
CA ASP A 49 0.98 -11.25 -8.56
C ASP A 49 1.92 -12.32 -9.14
N MET A 50 3.20 -12.28 -8.76
CA MET A 50 4.17 -13.31 -9.15
C MET A 50 3.80 -14.68 -8.59
N LEU A 51 3.38 -14.75 -7.33
CA LEU A 51 3.00 -16.00 -6.68
C LEU A 51 1.76 -16.62 -7.34
N ILE A 52 0.75 -15.80 -7.65
CA ILE A 52 -0.45 -16.23 -8.37
C ILE A 52 -0.07 -16.82 -9.73
N LYS A 53 0.75 -16.11 -10.53
CA LYS A 53 1.21 -16.60 -11.84
C LYS A 53 1.96 -17.93 -11.73
N LYS A 54 2.82 -18.08 -10.72
CA LYS A 54 3.56 -19.33 -10.48
C LYS A 54 2.62 -20.49 -10.15
N LEU A 55 1.64 -20.27 -9.27
CA LEU A 55 0.64 -21.27 -8.91
C LEU A 55 -0.22 -21.69 -10.11
N GLU A 56 -0.58 -20.75 -10.98
CA GLU A 56 -1.32 -21.06 -12.21
C GLU A 56 -0.49 -21.92 -13.17
N GLN A 57 0.79 -21.61 -13.36
CA GLN A 57 1.70 -22.41 -14.19
C GLN A 57 1.87 -23.84 -13.65
N GLU A 58 2.09 -23.97 -12.34
CA GLU A 58 2.20 -25.29 -11.69
C GLU A 58 0.90 -26.09 -11.84
N ARG A 59 -0.26 -25.44 -11.75
CA ARG A 59 -1.56 -26.09 -11.96
C ARG A 59 -1.71 -26.60 -13.38
N VAL A 60 -1.35 -25.81 -14.40
CA VAL A 60 -1.38 -26.23 -15.82
C VAL A 60 -0.46 -27.43 -16.05
N LEU A 61 0.79 -27.34 -15.60
CA LEU A 61 1.79 -28.42 -15.73
C LEU A 61 1.35 -29.71 -15.01
N SER A 62 0.59 -29.60 -13.92
CA SER A 62 0.07 -30.76 -13.18
C SER A 62 -1.09 -31.47 -13.91
N LEU A 63 -1.83 -30.75 -14.76
CA LEU A 63 -2.92 -31.30 -15.57
C LEU A 63 -2.37 -32.01 -16.81
N ASP A 64 -1.36 -31.41 -17.46
CA ASP A 64 -0.70 -32.01 -18.63
C ASP A 64 0.03 -33.32 -18.29
N LYS A 65 0.49 -33.49 -17.05
CA LYS A 65 1.12 -34.74 -16.58
C LYS A 65 0.12 -35.85 -16.24
N LYS A 66 -1.18 -35.57 -16.20
CA LYS A 66 -2.25 -36.54 -15.90
C LYS A 66 -3.05 -36.97 -17.13
N ALA A 67 -2.84 -36.32 -18.28
CA ALA A 67 -3.38 -36.70 -19.58
C ALA A 67 -2.44 -37.67 -20.29
#